data_AF-A0AAW0L9U9-F1
#
_entry.id   AF-A0AAW0L9U9-F1
#
_cell.length_a   1.000
_cell.length_b   1.000
_cell.length_c   1.000
_cell.angle_alpha   90.00
_cell.angle_beta   90.00
_cell.angle_gamma   90.00
#
_symmetry.space_group_name_H-M   'P 1'
#
loop_
_entity.id
_entity.type
_entity.pdbx_description
1 polymer ?
#
loop_
_entity_poly.entity_id
_entity_poly.type
_entity_poly.pdbx_seq_one_letter_code
_entity_poly.pdbx_strand_id
1 'polypeptide(L)' 'MNSGKCQTKALRVAAIADGVYTVGLEGAEKDEVVVIGEGVNVVKLITTMRKKVGHTIAISVAEEKKGD' A
#
# COMPACT_ATOMS: atom_id res chain seq x y z
N MET A 1 6.63 -10.43 2.73
CA MET A 1 7.02 -10.45 1.30
C MET A 1 8.42 -11.04 1.21
N ASN A 2 8.72 -12.03 0.35
CA ASN A 2 10.06 -12.64 0.31
C ASN A 2 10.67 -12.69 -1.10
N SER A 3 10.17 -11.86 -2.04
CA SER A 3 10.67 -11.86 -3.42
C SER A 3 10.35 -10.55 -4.13
N GLY A 4 11.27 -10.08 -4.97
CA GLY A 4 11.10 -8.85 -5.76
C GLY A 4 9.84 -8.84 -6.63
N LYS A 5 9.42 -10.01 -7.14
CA LYS A 5 8.16 -10.14 -7.89
C LYS A 5 6.92 -9.81 -7.04
N CYS A 6 6.90 -10.21 -5.78
CA CYS A 6 5.79 -9.92 -4.86
C CYS A 6 5.74 -8.44 -4.50
N GLN A 7 6.92 -7.82 -4.29
CA GLN A 7 7.07 -6.40 -4.02
C GLN A 7 6.53 -5.55 -5.17
N THR A 8 6.96 -5.82 -6.40
CA THR A 8 6.47 -5.09 -7.58
C THR A 8 4.96 -5.26 -7.78
N LYS A 9 4.43 -6.46 -7.52
CA LYS A 9 2.99 -6.73 -7.65
C LYS A 9 2.18 -5.95 -6.62
N ALA A 10 2.66 -5.83 -5.39
CA ALA A 10 1.99 -5.06 -4.35
C ALA A 10 2.02 -3.56 -4.61
N LEU A 11 3.19 -3.01 -4.98
CA LEU A 11 3.32 -1.63 -5.44
C LEU A 11 2.34 -1.34 -6.58
N ARG A 12 2.27 -2.23 -7.58
CA ARG A 12 1.34 -2.06 -8.69
C ARG A 12 -0.11 -2.06 -8.24
N VAL A 13 -0.50 -2.96 -7.32
CA VAL A 13 -1.87 -3.03 -6.79
C VAL A 13 -2.22 -1.78 -5.97
N ALA A 14 -1.28 -1.27 -5.20
CA ALA A 14 -1.46 -0.03 -4.44
C ALA A 14 -1.54 1.19 -5.38
N ALA A 15 -0.68 1.28 -6.38
CA ALA A 15 -0.64 2.41 -7.31
C ALA A 15 -1.89 2.53 -8.19
N ILE A 16 -2.57 1.42 -8.51
CA ILE A 16 -3.82 1.44 -9.28
C ILE A 16 -5.06 1.69 -8.42
N ALA A 17 -4.90 1.80 -7.09
CA ALA A 17 -6.03 2.06 -6.23
C ALA A 17 -6.50 3.52 -6.38
N ASP A 18 -7.80 3.71 -6.24
CA ASP A 18 -8.42 5.01 -6.40
C ASP A 18 -8.01 5.96 -5.27
N GLY A 19 -7.75 7.22 -5.63
CA GLY A 19 -7.29 8.25 -4.69
C GLY A 19 -5.79 8.20 -4.35
N VAL A 20 -5.02 7.25 -4.89
CA VAL A 20 -3.59 7.12 -4.60
C VAL A 20 -2.77 8.08 -5.44
N TYR A 21 -1.90 8.85 -4.79
CA TYR A 21 -0.92 9.73 -5.44
C TYR A 21 0.46 9.11 -5.49
N THR A 22 0.90 8.53 -4.37
CA THR A 22 2.23 7.93 -4.27
C THR A 22 2.17 6.61 -3.51
N VAL A 23 3.12 5.74 -3.86
CA VAL A 23 3.31 4.45 -3.20
C VAL A 23 4.79 4.23 -2.96
N GLY A 24 5.12 3.62 -1.83
CA GLY A 24 6.47 3.29 -1.41
C GLY A 24 6.55 1.89 -0.81
N LEU A 25 7.77 1.35 -0.78
CA LEU A 25 8.09 0.20 0.05
C LEU A 25 9.04 0.65 1.16
N GLU A 26 8.64 0.38 2.39
CA GLU A 26 9.41 0.62 3.61
C GLU A 26 9.63 -0.69 4.37
N GLY A 27 10.30 -0.58 5.52
CA GLY A 27 10.72 -1.72 6.32
C GLY A 27 12.09 -2.27 5.88
N ALA A 28 12.79 -2.93 6.82
CA ALA A 28 14.13 -3.47 6.57
C ALA A 28 14.14 -4.52 5.45
N GLU A 29 13.04 -5.28 5.30
CA GLU A 29 12.89 -6.29 4.24
C GLU A 29 12.07 -5.77 3.05
N LYS A 30 11.73 -4.47 3.03
CA LYS A 30 10.86 -3.85 2.00
C LYS A 30 9.53 -4.59 1.87
N ASP A 31 8.95 -4.93 3.00
CA ASP A 31 7.72 -5.71 3.13
C ASP A 31 6.52 -4.85 3.56
N GLU A 32 6.74 -3.60 3.90
CA GLU A 32 5.71 -2.62 4.25
C GLU A 32 5.39 -1.74 3.05
N VAL A 33 4.11 -1.66 2.66
CA VAL A 33 3.67 -0.81 1.55
C VAL A 33 3.05 0.46 2.12
N VAL A 34 3.66 1.60 1.82
CA VAL A 34 3.16 2.91 2.21
C VAL A 34 2.44 3.54 1.04
N VAL A 35 1.27 4.12 1.31
CA VAL A 35 0.38 4.68 0.29
C VAL A 35 -0.07 6.04 0.76
N ILE A 36 0.15 7.06 -0.08
CA ILE A 36 -0.29 8.42 0.17
C ILE A 36 -1.35 8.76 -0.88
N GLY A 37 -2.47 9.28 -0.42
CA GLY A 37 -3.62 9.54 -1.27
C GLY A 37 -4.77 10.23 -0.54
N GLU A 38 -5.66 10.82 -1.31
CA GLU A 38 -6.90 11.43 -0.80
C GLU A 38 -8.09 10.59 -1.27
N GLY A 39 -9.03 10.30 -0.37
CA GLY A 39 -10.17 9.43 -0.68
C GLY A 39 -9.82 7.94 -0.84
N VAL A 40 -8.62 7.52 -0.43
CA VAL A 40 -8.19 6.11 -0.54
C VAL A 40 -9.07 5.22 0.34
N ASN A 41 -9.77 4.28 -0.30
CA ASN A 41 -10.53 3.26 0.42
C ASN A 41 -9.59 2.17 0.94
N VAL A 42 -9.09 2.35 2.16
CA VAL A 42 -8.15 1.43 2.82
C VAL A 42 -8.68 0.00 2.86
N VAL A 43 -9.96 -0.20 3.21
CA VAL A 43 -10.56 -1.54 3.31
C VAL A 43 -10.52 -2.26 1.96
N LYS A 44 -10.88 -1.55 0.88
CA LYS A 44 -10.85 -2.10 -0.49
C LYS A 44 -9.41 -2.37 -0.95
N LEU A 45 -8.47 -1.48 -0.63
CA LEU A 45 -7.05 -1.66 -0.93
C LEU A 45 -6.50 -2.92 -0.26
N ILE A 46 -6.66 -3.05 1.06
CA ILE A 46 -6.19 -4.21 1.84
C ILE A 46 -6.85 -5.50 1.34
N THR A 47 -8.15 -5.48 1.05
CA THR A 47 -8.87 -6.64 0.48
C THR A 47 -8.29 -7.06 -0.86
N THR A 48 -7.97 -6.09 -1.73
CA THR A 48 -7.39 -6.35 -3.05
C THR A 48 -5.97 -6.90 -2.94
N MET A 49 -5.16 -6.37 -2.01
CA MET A 49 -3.82 -6.87 -1.74
C MET A 49 -3.86 -8.30 -1.18
N ARG A 50 -4.79 -8.60 -0.26
CA ARG A 50 -5.03 -9.97 0.22
C ARG A 50 -5.31 -10.96 -0.90
N LYS A 51 -6.12 -10.54 -1.88
CA LYS A 51 -6.48 -11.38 -3.03
C LYS A 51 -5.35 -11.53 -4.06
N LYS A 52 -4.61 -10.46 -4.36
CA LYS A 52 -3.63 -10.44 -5.48
C LYS A 52 -2.19 -10.71 -5.07
N VAL A 53 -1.80 -10.28 -3.88
CA VAL A 53 -0.43 -10.35 -3.35
C VAL A 53 -0.31 -11.50 -2.35
N GLY A 54 -1.30 -11.63 -1.46
CA GLY A 54 -1.32 -12.62 -0.38
C GLY A 54 -1.54 -11.94 0.97
N HIS A 55 -1.19 -12.62 2.07
CA HIS A 55 -1.47 -12.13 3.41
C HIS A 55 -0.96 -10.69 3.61
N THR A 56 -1.89 -9.77 3.88
CA THR A 56 -1.63 -8.34 4.03
C THR A 56 -2.38 -7.85 5.27
N ILE A 57 -1.73 -7.04 6.09
CA ILE A 57 -2.31 -6.44 7.30
C ILE A 57 -2.22 -4.93 7.21
N ALA A 58 -3.24 -4.22 7.69
CA ALA A 58 -3.14 -2.79 7.88
C ALA A 58 -2.34 -2.54 9.16
N ILE A 59 -1.24 -1.79 9.05
CA ILE A 59 -0.38 -1.45 10.19
C ILE A 59 -0.88 -0.18 10.84
N SER A 60 -0.95 0.91 10.05
CA SER A 60 -1.41 2.22 10.49
C SER A 60 -2.12 2.94 9.35
N VAL A 61 -3.07 3.80 9.70
CA VAL A 61 -3.73 4.74 8.79
C VAL A 61 -3.71 6.09 9.48
N ALA A 62 -3.12 7.09 8.83
CA ALA A 62 -3.05 8.46 9.34
C ALA A 62 -3.41 9.44 8.22
N GLU A 63 -3.94 10.59 8.61
CA GLU A 63 -4.11 11.74 7.71
C GLU A 63 -2.75 12.38 7.43
N GLU A 64 -2.42 12.59 6.15
CA GLU A 64 -1.25 13.38 5.79
C GLU A 64 -1.58 14.86 5.98
N LYS A 65 -1.16 15.43 7.11
CA LYS A 65 -1.24 16.88 7.32
C LYS A 65 -0.20 17.56 6.44
N LYS A 66 -0.65 18.20 5.36
CA LYS A 66 0.16 19.25 4.72
C LYS A 66 0.27 20.39 5.71
N GLY A 67 1.49 20.65 6.19
CA GLY A 67 1.77 21.82 7.02
C GLY A 67 1.51 23.10 6.23
N ASP A 68 0.80 24.04 6.87
CA ASP A 68 0.56 25.42 6.41
C ASP A 68 1.83 26.23 6.18
#